data_AF-A0A6P8HMS6-F1
#
_entry.id   AF-A0A6P8HMS6-F1
#
_cell.length_a   1.000
_cell.length_b   1.000
_cell.length_c   1.000
_cell.angle_alpha   90.00
_cell.angle_beta   90.00
_cell.angle_gamma   90.00
#
_symmetry.space_group_name_H-M   'P 1'
#
loop_
_entity.id
_entity.type
_entity.pdbx_description
1 polymer ?
#
loop_
_entity_poly.entity_id
_entity_poly.type
_entity_poly.pdbx_seq_one_letter_code
_entity_poly.pdbx_strand_id
1 'polypeptide(L)'
;MDADLLGHLQNDETYKQFLEEGFDARSYANSIIQGRAISESLAKLADGVSLLDKELHAQVVEHHDDLLQQATGIETLEGVLQMMQGRINSLMASVG
;
A
#
# COMPACT_ATOMS: atom_id res chain seq x y z
N MET A 1 1.21 1.93 -4.70
CA MET A 1 0.32 2.99 -5.24
C MET A 1 -0.11 2.53 -6.60
N ASP A 2 -1.35 2.07 -6.71
CA ASP A 2 -1.91 1.67 -7.99
C ASP A 2 -1.71 2.80 -9.01
N ALA A 3 -1.19 2.43 -10.19
CA ALA A 3 -0.96 3.36 -11.29
C ALA A 3 -2.26 4.08 -11.70
N ASP A 4 -3.41 3.45 -11.41
CA ASP A 4 -4.74 3.96 -11.68
C ASP A 4 -5.14 5.11 -10.73
N LEU A 5 -4.80 5.00 -9.44
CA LEU A 5 -5.06 6.09 -8.49
C LEU A 5 -4.20 7.32 -8.76
N LEU A 6 -2.90 7.12 -9.01
CA LEU A 6 -2.02 8.24 -9.33
C LEU A 6 -2.49 8.96 -10.59
N GLY A 7 -2.92 8.21 -11.60
CA GLY A 7 -3.53 8.76 -12.82
C GLY A 7 -4.81 9.54 -12.53
N HIS A 8 -5.67 9.05 -11.62
CA HIS A 8 -6.88 9.77 -11.21
C HIS A 8 -6.55 11.11 -10.55
N LEU A 9 -5.58 11.14 -9.64
CA LEU A 9 -5.17 12.37 -8.93
C LEU A 9 -4.50 13.38 -9.87
N GLN A 10 -3.74 12.92 -10.87
CA GLN A 10 -3.09 13.79 -11.86
C GLN A 10 -4.07 14.40 -12.87
N ASN A 11 -5.14 13.67 -13.20
CA ASN A 11 -6.12 14.12 -14.19
C ASN A 11 -7.28 14.94 -13.57
N ASP A 12 -7.46 14.91 -12.26
CA ASP A 12 -8.47 15.75 -11.59
C ASP A 12 -7.95 17.19 -11.40
N GLU A 13 -8.73 18.14 -11.88
CA GLU A 13 -8.39 19.58 -11.84
C GLU A 13 -8.17 20.13 -10.42
N THR A 14 -8.78 19.51 -9.40
CA THR A 14 -8.59 19.87 -7.99
C THR A 14 -7.39 19.15 -7.41
N TYR A 15 -7.28 17.84 -7.59
CA TYR A 15 -6.20 17.05 -6.98
C TYR A 15 -4.83 17.34 -7.58
N LYS A 16 -4.74 17.62 -8.88
CA LYS A 16 -3.46 17.93 -9.55
C LYS A 16 -2.74 19.12 -8.92
N GLN A 17 -3.48 20.11 -8.40
CA GLN A 17 -2.90 21.30 -7.77
C GLN A 17 -2.09 20.94 -6.52
N PHE A 18 -2.50 19.90 -5.78
CA PHE A 18 -1.78 19.42 -4.60
C PHE A 18 -0.52 18.62 -4.96
N LEU A 19 -0.36 18.20 -6.22
CA LEU A 19 0.79 17.45 -6.71
C LEU A 19 1.90 18.36 -7.27
N GLU A 20 1.67 19.66 -7.35
CA GLU A 20 2.65 20.63 -7.84
C GLU A 20 3.79 20.83 -6.81
N GLU A 21 5.05 20.80 -7.25
CA GLU A 21 6.23 20.98 -6.39
C GLU A 21 6.24 22.32 -5.62
N GLY A 22 5.46 23.31 -6.06
CA GLY A 22 5.34 24.64 -5.47
C GLY A 22 4.00 24.91 -4.78
N PHE A 23 3.21 23.88 -4.47
CA PHE A 23 1.88 24.07 -3.89
C PHE A 23 1.91 24.92 -2.61
N ASP A 24 1.22 26.07 -2.63
CA ASP A 24 1.03 26.92 -1.46
C ASP A 24 -0.40 26.79 -0.93
N ALA A 25 -0.53 26.09 0.20
CA ALA A 25 -1.79 25.90 0.89
C ALA A 25 -2.49 27.22 1.27
N ARG A 26 -1.74 28.30 1.53
CA ARG A 26 -2.33 29.61 1.87
C ARG A 26 -2.92 30.28 0.64
N SER A 27 -2.19 30.29 -0.47
CA SER A 27 -2.68 30.80 -1.75
C SER A 27 -3.92 30.03 -2.22
N TYR A 28 -3.89 28.70 -2.11
CA TYR A 28 -5.02 27.84 -2.41
C TYR A 28 -6.22 28.11 -1.50
N ALA A 29 -6.03 28.19 -0.19
CA ALA A 29 -7.13 28.52 0.73
C ALA A 29 -7.73 29.90 0.44
N ASN A 30 -6.90 30.90 0.14
CA ASN A 30 -7.37 32.25 -0.21
C ASN A 30 -8.19 32.26 -1.51
N SER A 31 -7.77 31.51 -2.55
CA SER A 31 -8.50 31.44 -3.83
C SER A 31 -9.87 30.77 -3.66
N ILE A 32 -9.93 29.69 -2.88
CA ILE A 32 -11.17 28.96 -2.56
C ILE A 32 -12.14 29.83 -1.75
N ILE A 33 -11.64 30.57 -0.76
CA ILE A 33 -12.44 31.50 0.06
C ILE A 33 -13.03 32.62 -0.81
N GLN A 34 -12.22 33.21 -1.70
CA GLN A 34 -12.68 34.25 -2.63
C GLN A 34 -13.72 33.71 -3.62
N GLY A 35 -13.55 32.48 -4.09
CA GLY A 35 -14.49 31.80 -4.98
C GLY A 35 -15.80 31.36 -4.32
N ARG A 36 -15.97 31.52 -3.00
CA ARG A 36 -17.12 31.05 -2.20
C ARG A 36 -17.40 29.55 -2.29
N ALA A 37 -16.43 28.75 -2.74
CA ALA A 37 -16.57 27.32 -2.97
C ALA A 37 -15.98 26.45 -1.84
N ILE A 38 -15.88 27.01 -0.62
CA ILE A 38 -15.18 26.40 0.53
C ILE A 38 -15.73 25.01 0.86
N SER A 39 -17.05 24.88 0.97
CA SER A 39 -17.69 23.62 1.35
C SER A 39 -17.46 22.50 0.34
N GLU A 40 -17.53 22.83 -0.96
CA GLU A 40 -17.30 21.87 -2.04
C GLU A 40 -15.84 21.43 -2.10
N SER A 41 -14.90 22.38 -2.00
CA SER A 41 -13.47 22.03 -1.98
C SER A 41 -13.07 21.24 -0.74
N LEU A 42 -13.67 21.51 0.42
CA LEU A 42 -13.41 20.72 1.64
C LEU A 42 -13.99 19.32 1.53
N ALA A 43 -15.20 19.17 0.99
CA ALA A 43 -15.79 17.85 0.74
C ALA A 43 -14.90 17.04 -0.22
N LYS A 44 -14.49 17.65 -1.33
CA LYS A 44 -13.62 17.00 -2.32
C LYS A 44 -12.25 16.63 -1.76
N LEU A 45 -11.68 17.47 -0.89
CA LEU A 45 -10.44 17.16 -0.18
C LEU A 45 -10.63 15.98 0.80
N ALA A 46 -11.71 15.99 1.57
CA ALA A 46 -12.02 14.90 2.51
C ALA A 46 -12.22 13.57 1.76
N ASP A 47 -12.89 13.60 0.61
CA ASP A 47 -13.06 12.43 -0.26
C ASP A 47 -11.71 11.92 -0.77
N GLY A 48 -10.83 12.82 -1.23
CA GLY A 48 -9.49 12.46 -1.70
C GLY A 48 -8.62 11.85 -0.59
N VAL A 49 -8.69 12.41 0.62
CA VAL A 49 -8.00 11.85 1.80
C VAL A 49 -8.54 10.46 2.15
N SER A 50 -9.86 10.27 2.15
CA SER A 50 -10.45 8.95 2.40
C SER A 50 -10.07 7.93 1.33
N LEU A 51 -9.90 8.36 0.08
CA LEU A 51 -9.53 7.49 -1.03
C LEU A 51 -8.05 7.05 -0.90
N LEU A 52 -7.16 7.98 -0.54
CA LEU A 52 -5.76 7.67 -0.20
C LEU A 52 -5.65 6.74 1.01
N ASP A 53 -6.47 6.94 2.05
CA ASP A 53 -6.48 6.09 3.23
C ASP A 53 -6.87 4.64 2.90
N LYS A 54 -7.90 4.45 2.07
CA LYS A 54 -8.31 3.13 1.59
C LYS A 54 -7.23 2.44 0.78
N GLU A 55 -6.58 3.16 -0.13
CA GLU A 55 -5.49 2.63 -0.95
C GLU A 55 -4.30 2.21 -0.07
N LEU A 56 -3.89 3.09 0.86
CA LEU A 56 -2.80 2.79 1.78
C LEU A 56 -3.12 1.56 2.64
N HIS A 57 -4.36 1.46 3.13
CA HIS A 57 -4.80 0.30 3.89
C HIS A 57 -4.76 -0.98 3.05
N ALA A 58 -5.28 -0.94 1.81
CA ALA A 58 -5.24 -2.07 0.89
C ALA A 58 -3.80 -2.53 0.62
N GLN A 59 -2.90 -1.58 0.30
CA GLN A 59 -1.50 -1.88 0.03
C GLN A 59 -0.78 -2.47 1.26
N VAL A 60 -1.09 -1.98 2.47
CA VAL A 60 -0.54 -2.53 3.72
C VAL A 60 -1.07 -3.95 3.98
N VAL A 61 -2.37 -4.18 3.75
CA VAL A 61 -2.99 -5.49 3.96
C VAL A 61 -2.48 -6.52 2.96
N GLU A 62 -2.41 -6.19 1.68
CA GLU A 62 -1.86 -7.05 0.62
C GLU A 62 -0.41 -7.44 0.93
N HIS A 63 0.42 -6.44 1.27
CA HIS A 63 1.80 -6.71 1.65
C HIS A 63 1.92 -7.56 2.92
N HIS A 64 1.00 -7.41 3.88
CA HIS A 64 0.97 -8.27 5.05
C HIS A 64 0.62 -9.71 4.69
N ASP A 65 -0.37 -9.93 3.81
CA ASP A 65 -0.77 -11.26 3.37
C ASP A 65 0.37 -11.95 2.59
N ASP A 66 1.07 -11.22 1.72
CA ASP A 66 2.25 -11.69 1.01
C ASP A 66 3.37 -12.12 1.96
N LEU A 67 3.70 -11.28 2.96
CA LEU A 67 4.72 -11.59 3.96
C LEU A 67 4.33 -12.79 4.81
N LEU A 68 3.05 -12.92 5.16
CA LEU A 68 2.54 -14.04 5.94
C LEU A 68 2.61 -15.34 5.12
N GLN A 69 2.21 -15.31 3.86
CA GLN A 69 2.34 -16.43 2.93
C GLN A 69 3.81 -16.85 2.75
N GLN A 70 4.73 -15.88 2.62
CA GLN A 70 6.16 -16.16 2.57
C GLN A 70 6.66 -16.84 3.84
N ALA A 71 6.27 -16.36 5.03
CA ALA A 71 6.65 -16.96 6.30
C ALA A 71 6.13 -18.41 6.43
N THR A 72 4.86 -18.66 6.12
CA THR A 72 4.29 -20.02 6.14
C THR A 72 4.95 -20.95 5.11
N GLY A 73 5.33 -20.41 3.94
CA GLY A 73 6.09 -21.15 2.94
C GLY A 73 7.47 -21.57 3.45
N ILE A 74 8.18 -20.68 4.14
CA ILE A 74 9.48 -20.97 4.77
C ILE A 74 9.33 -22.03 5.85
N GLU A 75 8.37 -21.91 6.77
CA GLU A 75 8.13 -22.90 7.83
C GLU A 75 7.83 -24.30 7.25
N THR A 76 7.06 -24.35 6.15
CA THR A 76 6.76 -25.62 5.45
C THR A 76 8.02 -26.22 4.84
N LEU A 77 8.86 -25.40 4.21
CA LEU A 77 10.15 -25.83 3.65
C LEU A 77 11.12 -26.34 4.72
N GLU A 78 11.18 -25.67 5.88
CA GLU A 78 11.97 -26.12 7.03
C GLU A 78 11.51 -27.51 7.53
N GLY A 79 10.20 -27.74 7.61
CA GLY A 79 9.64 -29.05 7.97
C GLY A 79 10.02 -30.17 6.99
N VAL A 80 10.00 -29.88 5.68
CA VAL A 80 10.45 -30.82 4.64
C VAL A 80 11.96 -31.10 4.76
N LEU A 81 12.77 -30.07 5.00
CA LEU A 81 14.22 -30.21 5.19
C LEU A 81 14.56 -31.05 6.43
N GLN A 82 13.87 -30.83 7.56
CA GLN A 82 14.03 -31.65 8.76
C GLN A 82 13.66 -33.11 8.50
N MET A 83 12.58 -33.37 7.75
CA MET A 83 12.19 -34.73 7.39
C MET A 83 13.23 -35.41 6.49
N MET A 84 13.77 -34.70 5.52
CA MET A 84 14.86 -35.17 4.66
C MET A 84 16.11 -35.50 5.49
N GLN A 85 16.52 -34.61 6.38
CA GLN A 85 17.67 -34.80 7.26
C GLN A 85 17.48 -36.04 8.16
N GLY A 86 16.29 -36.21 8.73
CA GLY A 86 15.96 -37.39 9.54
C GLY A 86 16.09 -38.70 8.75
N ARG A 87 15.57 -38.74 7.52
CA ARG A 87 15.70 -39.91 6.64
C ARG A 87 17.15 -40.19 6.25
N ILE A 88 17.92 -39.16 5.91
CA ILE A 88 19.36 -39.28 5.61
C ILE A 88 20.10 -39.87 6.82
N ASN A 89 19.85 -39.36 8.02
CA ASN A 89 20.46 -39.87 9.26
C ASN A 89 20.08 -41.34 9.51
N SER A 90 18.81 -41.73 9.30
CA SER A 90 18.38 -43.13 9.42
C SER A 90 19.03 -44.05 8.38
N LEU A 91 19.19 -43.58 7.14
CA LEU A 91 19.90 -44.33 6.10
C LEU A 91 21.37 -44.50 6.45
N MET A 92 22.06 -43.44 6.90
CA MET A 92 23.45 -43.52 7.35
C MET A 92 23.62 -44.51 8.51
N ALA A 93 22.71 -44.48 9.49
CA ALA A 93 22.73 -45.38 10.63
C ALA A 93 22.40 -46.85 10.27
N SER A 94 21.73 -47.09 9.15
CA SER A 94 21.42 -48.44 8.67
C SER A 94 22.50 -49.03 7.76
N VAL A 95 23.38 -48.20 7.22
CA VAL A 95 24.47 -48.61 6.31
C VAL A 95 25.82 -48.72 7.03
N GLY A 96 25.97 -48.07 8.20
CA GLY A 96 27.15 -48.20 9.09
C GLY A 96 26.95 -49.23 10.18
#